data_AF-A0AAF6AN16-F1
#
_entry.id   AF-A0AAF6AN16-F1
#
_cell.length_a   1.000
_cell.length_b   1.000
_cell.length_c   1.000
_cell.angle_alpha   90.00
_cell.angle_beta   90.00
_cell.angle_gamma   90.00
#
_symmetry.space_group_name_H-M   'P 1'
#
loop_
_entity.id
_entity.type
_entity.pdbx_description
1 polymer ?
#
loop_
_entity_poly.entity_id
_entity_poly.type
_entity_poly.pdbx_seq_one_letter_code
_entity_poly.pdbx_strand_id
1 'polypeptide(L)'
;MAGAVRCQARGAGLMRGLARIASSSLPIAAPTAVIGGRILQRSDFVTDSGFIATRQQCREMSTHVSWDYRGQRQMVPLGGRVPSMAVDAFVAPNVVLAGSVEVQDKACVFYGSVLRGDLNKIVVGFCSNIGDKCVLHAAASSPTGLSAETQIGKYVTIGNFSTLRSCTIEDEVVIGQRCVIMEGSLVETHAILEAGSVVPPGRRIPSGEVWAGNPARFVREVSYDEIAAIPRLAEGIREIAESHMGEFLPFSTAYLEVEKLKKTSALAA
;
A
#
# COMPACT_ATOMS: atom_id res chain seq x y z
N MET A 1 47.40 -4.60 -21.39
CA MET A 1 47.54 -5.23 -20.06
C MET A 1 46.48 -4.63 -19.15
N ALA A 2 45.69 -5.50 -18.52
CA ALA A 2 44.63 -5.12 -17.60
C ALA A 2 45.20 -4.45 -16.34
N GLY A 3 44.51 -3.42 -15.85
CA GLY A 3 44.75 -2.81 -14.55
C GLY A 3 43.42 -2.41 -13.93
N ALA A 4 42.67 -3.39 -13.42
CA ALA A 4 41.43 -3.15 -12.70
C ALA A 4 41.74 -2.52 -11.33
N VAL A 5 41.34 -1.27 -11.12
CA VAL A 5 41.42 -0.62 -9.82
C VAL A 5 40.18 -1.02 -9.01
N ARG A 6 40.39 -1.84 -7.98
CA ARG A 6 39.37 -2.19 -6.97
C ARG A 6 39.08 -0.97 -6.09
N CYS A 7 37.84 -0.49 -6.11
CA CYS A 7 37.33 0.43 -5.10
C CYS A 7 36.78 -0.38 -3.90
N GLN A 8 37.44 -0.28 -2.75
CA GLN A 8 36.89 -0.79 -1.49
C GLN A 8 35.83 0.17 -0.95
N ALA A 9 34.60 -0.33 -0.83
CA ALA A 9 33.52 0.38 -0.13
C ALA A 9 33.66 0.19 1.39
N ARG A 10 33.76 1.30 2.14
CA ARG A 10 33.50 1.32 3.58
C ARG A 10 32.37 2.30 3.85
N GLY A 11 31.35 1.86 4.59
CA GLY A 11 30.32 2.71 5.19
C GLY A 11 28.91 2.50 4.64
N ALA A 12 28.00 2.11 5.53
CA ALA A 12 26.60 1.78 5.27
C ALA A 12 25.75 3.05 5.00
N GLY A 13 24.95 2.99 3.94
CA GLY A 13 24.07 4.06 3.50
C GLY A 13 23.73 3.85 2.03
N LEU A 14 22.48 4.10 1.64
CA LEU A 14 21.86 3.79 0.36
C LEU A 14 22.48 4.60 -0.81
N MET A 15 23.74 4.34 -1.17
CA MET A 15 24.46 4.93 -2.30
C MET A 15 25.42 3.88 -2.88
N ARG A 16 24.88 2.86 -3.55
CA ARG A 16 25.68 2.00 -4.42
C ARG A 16 25.78 2.67 -5.80
N GLY A 17 26.98 3.13 -6.18
CA GLY A 17 27.29 3.53 -7.56
C GLY A 17 27.84 4.95 -7.78
N LEU A 18 28.02 5.78 -6.75
CA LEU A 18 28.61 7.11 -6.90
C LEU A 18 29.99 7.17 -6.25
N ALA A 19 31.05 7.07 -7.05
CA ALA A 19 32.40 7.32 -6.60
C ALA A 19 32.68 8.84 -6.64
N ARG A 20 32.98 9.44 -5.48
CA ARG A 20 33.67 10.74 -5.46
C ARG A 20 35.09 10.52 -5.95
N ILE A 21 35.56 11.37 -6.86
CA ILE A 21 36.97 11.42 -7.22
C ILE A 21 37.74 11.85 -5.96
N ALA A 22 38.48 10.92 -5.35
CA ALA A 22 39.34 11.20 -4.21
C ALA A 22 40.51 12.09 -4.68
N SER A 23 40.82 13.12 -3.91
CA SER A 23 41.83 14.14 -4.23
C SER A 23 43.29 13.67 -4.18
N SER A 24 43.56 12.37 -3.93
CA SER A 24 44.90 11.88 -3.62
C SER A 24 45.60 11.11 -4.73
N SER A 25 45.09 11.08 -5.96
CA SER A 25 45.72 10.30 -7.06
C SER A 25 45.73 11.02 -8.42
N LEU A 26 46.11 12.30 -8.46
CA LEU A 26 46.43 12.98 -9.72
C LEU A 26 47.85 13.55 -9.66
N PRO A 27 48.76 13.17 -10.58
CA PRO A 27 50.05 13.81 -10.72
C PRO A 27 49.88 15.27 -11.20
N ILE A 28 50.78 16.12 -10.72
CA ILE A 28 50.87 17.56 -11.01
C ILE A 28 51.33 17.74 -12.46
N ALA A 29 50.41 17.64 -13.44
CA ALA A 29 50.45 18.20 -14.79
C ALA A 29 49.25 17.65 -15.60
N ALA A 30 48.49 18.53 -16.25
CA ALA A 30 47.15 18.30 -16.83
C ALA A 30 47.09 17.22 -17.96
N PRO A 31 45.90 16.69 -18.36
CA PRO A 31 44.84 17.49 -18.96
C PRO A 31 43.44 17.25 -18.36
N THR A 32 42.62 18.29 -18.44
CA THR A 32 41.16 18.25 -18.30
C THR A 32 40.55 16.99 -18.91
N ALA A 33 39.91 16.17 -18.09
CA ALA A 33 39.12 15.05 -18.60
C ALA A 33 37.90 15.62 -19.36
N VAL A 34 37.78 15.23 -20.63
CA VAL A 34 36.71 15.65 -21.54
C VAL A 34 35.89 14.43 -21.90
N ILE A 35 34.60 14.43 -21.55
CA ILE A 35 33.64 13.41 -21.99
C ILE A 35 32.59 14.13 -22.84
N GLY A 36 32.36 13.66 -24.07
CA GLY A 36 31.38 14.26 -24.98
C GLY A 36 31.67 15.72 -25.39
N GLY A 37 32.93 16.14 -25.41
CA GLY A 37 33.33 17.49 -25.82
C GLY A 37 33.25 18.59 -24.75
N ARG A 38 32.92 18.25 -23.50
CA ARG A 38 32.86 19.21 -22.38
C ARG A 38 33.97 18.98 -21.35
N ILE A 39 34.63 20.06 -20.94
CA ILE A 39 35.65 20.06 -19.88
C ILE A 39 34.98 19.82 -18.52
N LEU A 40 35.35 18.75 -17.82
CA LEU A 40 34.81 18.40 -16.51
C LEU A 40 35.32 19.35 -15.42
N GLN A 41 34.41 19.90 -14.60
CA GLN A 41 34.76 20.67 -13.41
C GLN A 41 34.65 19.81 -12.15
N ARG A 42 35.33 20.22 -11.06
CA ARG A 42 35.34 19.50 -9.77
C ARG A 42 33.94 19.26 -9.16
N SER A 43 32.92 19.97 -9.63
CA SER A 43 31.52 19.86 -9.19
C SER A 43 30.71 18.76 -9.87
N ASP A 44 31.27 18.10 -10.89
CA ASP A 44 30.51 17.23 -11.77
C ASP A 44 30.57 15.78 -11.29
N PHE A 45 29.41 15.11 -11.28
CA PHE A 45 29.30 13.69 -10.96
C PHE A 45 29.04 12.91 -12.25
N VAL A 46 29.85 11.87 -12.49
CA VAL A 46 29.71 10.98 -13.64
C VAL A 46 29.02 9.71 -13.16
N THR A 47 27.89 9.35 -13.78
CA THR A 47 27.24 8.05 -13.56
C THR A 47 27.87 6.99 -14.48
N ASP A 48 27.75 5.71 -14.12
CA ASP A 48 28.29 4.57 -14.89
C ASP A 48 27.81 4.52 -16.36
N SER A 49 26.76 5.27 -16.71
CA SER A 49 26.22 5.42 -18.07
C SER A 49 26.79 6.61 -18.87
N GLY A 50 27.77 7.35 -18.34
CA GLY A 50 28.43 8.45 -19.05
C GLY A 50 27.60 9.75 -19.12
N PHE A 51 26.49 9.84 -18.39
CA PHE A 51 25.72 11.08 -18.26
C PHE A 51 26.35 11.99 -17.20
N ILE A 52 26.67 13.24 -17.58
CA ILE A 52 27.14 14.28 -16.66
C ILE A 52 25.91 15.00 -16.13
N ALA A 53 25.48 14.65 -14.92
CA ALA A 53 24.43 15.38 -14.23
C ALA A 53 25.02 16.61 -13.54
N THR A 54 24.68 17.81 -14.03
CA THR A 54 25.04 19.05 -13.34
C THR A 54 24.28 19.15 -12.02
N ARG A 55 24.91 19.69 -10.96
CA ARG A 55 24.32 19.94 -9.63
C ARG A 55 22.94 20.65 -9.66
N GLN A 56 22.60 21.32 -10.77
CA GLN A 56 21.29 21.91 -11.03
C GLN A 56 20.12 20.91 -11.14
N GLN A 57 20.37 19.65 -11.54
CA GLN A 57 19.31 18.62 -11.56
C GLN A 57 18.90 18.15 -10.16
N CYS A 58 19.69 18.45 -9.13
CA CYS A 58 19.37 18.24 -7.73
C CYS A 58 19.12 19.55 -6.98
N ARG A 59 18.46 20.53 -7.61
CA ARG A 59 17.77 21.56 -6.82
C ARG A 59 16.53 20.90 -6.22
N GLU A 60 16.60 20.55 -4.93
CA GLU A 60 15.39 20.36 -4.12
C GLU A 60 14.42 21.48 -4.45
N MET A 61 13.24 21.11 -4.93
CA MET A 61 12.17 22.06 -5.19
C MET A 61 11.82 22.69 -3.85
N SER A 62 12.18 23.95 -3.64
CA SER A 62 12.03 24.69 -2.37
C SER A 62 10.59 24.82 -1.88
N THR A 63 9.62 24.31 -2.66
CA THR A 63 8.18 24.30 -2.38
C THR A 63 7.69 22.98 -1.79
N HIS A 64 8.52 21.93 -1.73
CA HIS A 64 8.12 20.67 -1.12
C HIS A 64 8.04 20.83 0.41
N VAL A 65 6.86 20.59 0.96
CA VAL A 65 6.61 20.68 2.39
C VAL A 65 6.90 19.32 3.03
N SER A 66 7.81 19.28 4.00
CA SER A 66 8.12 18.05 4.74
C SER A 66 7.08 17.72 5.81
N TRP A 67 6.34 18.73 6.29
CA TRP A 67 5.35 18.60 7.35
C TRP A 67 4.04 19.30 6.97
N ASP A 68 3.01 18.50 6.67
CA ASP A 68 1.63 18.99 6.55
C ASP A 68 0.94 18.85 7.91
N TYR A 69 0.52 19.98 8.48
CA TYR A 69 -0.16 20.03 9.78
C TYR A 69 -1.48 19.24 9.81
N ARG A 70 -2.07 18.94 8.64
CA ARG A 70 -3.31 18.15 8.52
C ARG A 70 -3.08 16.65 8.62
N GLY A 71 -1.83 16.19 8.52
CA GLY A 71 -1.50 14.77 8.40
C GLY A 71 -2.03 14.14 7.10
N GLN A 72 -2.08 12.82 7.08
CA GLN A 72 -2.60 12.06 5.95
C GLN A 72 -4.13 12.13 5.94
N ARG A 73 -4.72 12.50 4.79
CA ARG A 73 -6.18 12.47 4.62
C ARG A 73 -6.67 11.02 4.51
N GLN A 74 -7.75 10.71 5.21
CA GLN A 74 -8.42 9.41 5.16
C GLN A 74 -9.03 9.15 3.78
N MET A 75 -9.75 10.13 3.22
CA MET A 75 -10.34 10.06 1.88
C MET A 75 -9.55 10.92 0.90
N VAL A 76 -9.03 10.31 -0.16
CA VAL A 76 -8.24 10.97 -1.20
C VAL A 76 -8.94 10.82 -2.55
N PRO A 77 -9.64 11.86 -3.03
CA PRO A 77 -10.22 11.84 -4.37
C PRO A 77 -9.12 11.90 -5.42
N LEU A 78 -9.26 11.13 -6.50
CA LEU A 78 -8.27 11.01 -7.57
C LEU A 78 -8.97 10.89 -8.93
N GLY A 79 -8.57 11.74 -9.90
CA GLY A 79 -9.05 11.64 -11.28
C GLY A 79 -10.58 11.80 -11.43
N GLY A 80 -11.21 12.64 -10.61
CA GLY A 80 -12.67 12.82 -10.58
C GLY A 80 -13.43 11.69 -9.87
N ARG A 81 -12.74 10.67 -9.36
CA ARG A 81 -13.31 9.59 -8.55
C ARG A 81 -13.16 9.94 -7.08
N VAL A 82 -14.25 9.83 -6.33
CA VAL A 82 -14.30 10.09 -4.89
C VAL A 82 -14.62 8.77 -4.20
N PRO A 83 -13.87 8.35 -3.16
CA PRO A 83 -14.23 7.18 -2.40
C PRO A 83 -15.56 7.41 -1.67
N SER A 84 -16.43 6.41 -1.67
CA SER A 84 -17.72 6.42 -0.99
C SER A 84 -17.74 5.43 0.17
N MET A 85 -18.36 5.82 1.27
CA MET A 85 -18.63 4.95 2.41
C MET A 85 -20.09 5.07 2.83
N ALA A 86 -20.69 3.95 3.20
CA ALA A 86 -22.00 3.94 3.85
C ALA A 86 -21.95 4.62 5.22
N VAL A 87 -23.10 5.11 5.69
CA VAL A 87 -23.23 5.78 7.00
C VAL A 87 -22.97 4.81 8.14
N ASP A 88 -23.41 3.55 7.99
CA ASP A 88 -23.26 2.50 8.99
C ASP A 88 -21.93 1.74 8.88
N ALA A 89 -21.01 2.18 8.00
CA ALA A 89 -19.71 1.55 7.84
C ALA A 89 -18.68 2.17 8.79
N PHE A 90 -17.87 1.33 9.42
CA PHE A 90 -16.76 1.79 10.26
C PHE A 90 -15.48 1.90 9.46
N VAL A 91 -14.88 3.09 9.38
CA VAL A 91 -13.55 3.28 8.77
C VAL A 91 -12.65 3.94 9.79
N ALA A 92 -11.61 3.23 10.22
CA ALA A 92 -10.67 3.75 11.21
C ALA A 92 -9.94 5.01 10.70
N PRO A 93 -9.60 5.97 11.57
CA PRO A 93 -9.07 7.29 11.17
C PRO A 93 -7.71 7.23 10.46
N ASN A 94 -6.92 6.17 10.70
CA ASN A 94 -5.61 5.97 10.09
C ASN A 94 -5.66 5.28 8.72
N VAL A 95 -6.84 4.92 8.24
CA VAL A 95 -7.03 4.25 6.94
C VAL A 95 -6.85 5.26 5.82
N VAL A 96 -6.35 4.80 4.67
CA VAL A 96 -6.32 5.62 3.45
C VAL A 96 -7.20 4.97 2.39
N LEU A 97 -8.28 5.65 2.02
CA LEU A 97 -9.15 5.34 0.89
C LEU A 97 -8.81 6.30 -0.26
N ALA A 98 -8.26 5.77 -1.35
CA ALA A 98 -7.81 6.58 -2.48
C ALA A 98 -8.45 6.13 -3.79
N GLY A 99 -8.99 7.08 -4.56
CA GLY A 99 -9.59 6.83 -5.86
C GLY A 99 -10.98 6.18 -5.79
N SER A 100 -11.20 5.16 -6.61
CA SER A 100 -12.48 4.46 -6.77
C SER A 100 -12.64 3.36 -5.72
N VAL A 101 -13.01 3.73 -4.51
CA VAL A 101 -13.25 2.79 -3.40
C VAL A 101 -14.68 2.96 -2.91
N GLU A 102 -15.40 1.86 -2.80
CA GLU A 102 -16.75 1.81 -2.26
C GLU A 102 -16.79 0.89 -1.05
N VAL A 103 -17.18 1.42 0.10
CA VAL A 103 -17.39 0.68 1.34
C VAL A 103 -18.89 0.59 1.60
N GLN A 104 -19.46 -0.60 1.52
CA GLN A 104 -20.90 -0.84 1.66
C GLN A 104 -21.36 -0.89 3.12
N ASP A 105 -22.67 -1.03 3.31
CA ASP A 105 -23.30 -1.01 4.63
C ASP A 105 -22.71 -2.04 5.58
N LYS A 106 -22.50 -1.63 6.84
CA LYS A 106 -21.96 -2.45 7.93
C LYS A 106 -20.57 -3.04 7.67
N ALA A 107 -19.91 -2.67 6.58
CA ALA A 107 -18.53 -3.04 6.35
C ALA A 107 -17.63 -2.28 7.33
N CYS A 108 -16.51 -2.90 7.71
CA CYS A 108 -15.54 -2.26 8.59
C CYS A 108 -14.11 -2.36 8.05
N VAL A 109 -13.37 -1.26 8.18
CA VAL A 109 -11.96 -1.16 7.80
C VAL A 109 -11.16 -0.73 9.03
N PHE A 110 -10.37 -1.67 9.54
CA PHE A 110 -9.58 -1.51 10.75
C PHE A 110 -8.26 -0.74 10.49
N TYR A 111 -7.47 -0.57 11.55
CA TYR A 111 -6.47 0.48 11.64
C TYR A 111 -5.28 0.26 10.71
N GLY A 112 -4.85 1.35 10.05
CA GLY A 112 -3.64 1.38 9.22
C GLY A 112 -3.78 0.65 7.88
N SER A 113 -5.00 0.26 7.51
CA SER A 113 -5.27 -0.34 6.20
C SER A 113 -5.28 0.69 5.09
N VAL A 114 -4.84 0.30 3.89
CA VAL A 114 -4.73 1.18 2.73
C VAL A 114 -5.50 0.55 1.57
N LEU A 115 -6.55 1.23 1.12
CA LEU A 115 -7.36 0.83 -0.02
C LEU A 115 -7.12 1.83 -1.15
N ARG A 116 -6.41 1.38 -2.18
CA ARG A 116 -5.97 2.23 -3.28
C ARG A 116 -6.56 1.74 -4.60
N GLY A 117 -7.69 2.32 -4.97
CA GLY A 117 -8.41 2.11 -6.23
C GLY A 117 -8.09 3.19 -7.25
N ASP A 118 -6.81 3.49 -7.45
CA ASP A 118 -6.36 4.51 -8.40
C ASP A 118 -6.55 4.06 -9.85
N LEU A 119 -6.23 2.80 -10.14
CA LEU A 119 -6.35 2.24 -11.49
C LEU A 119 -7.78 1.74 -11.74
N ASN A 120 -8.24 0.81 -10.89
CA ASN A 120 -9.56 0.16 -10.97
C ASN A 120 -10.34 0.24 -9.65
N LYS A 121 -11.61 -0.17 -9.68
CA LYS A 121 -12.53 -0.09 -8.53
C LYS A 121 -12.18 -1.12 -7.46
N ILE A 122 -12.31 -0.71 -6.20
CA ILE A 122 -12.31 -1.58 -5.02
C ILE A 122 -13.69 -1.49 -4.37
N VAL A 123 -14.34 -2.63 -4.16
CA VAL A 123 -15.64 -2.71 -3.50
C VAL A 123 -15.52 -3.61 -2.27
N VAL A 124 -15.91 -3.08 -1.12
CA VAL A 124 -16.04 -3.84 0.14
C VAL A 124 -17.52 -4.10 0.38
N GLY A 125 -17.92 -5.37 0.32
CA GLY A 125 -19.31 -5.78 0.41
C GLY A 125 -19.92 -5.66 1.81
N PHE A 126 -21.21 -5.96 1.89
CA PHE A 126 -22.02 -5.89 3.11
C PHE A 126 -21.44 -6.71 4.27
N CYS A 127 -21.35 -6.09 5.47
CA CYS A 127 -20.86 -6.75 6.69
C CYS A 127 -19.47 -7.41 6.55
N SER A 128 -18.67 -6.97 5.58
CA SER A 128 -17.32 -7.48 5.36
C SER A 128 -16.31 -6.66 6.14
N ASN A 129 -15.30 -7.34 6.67
CA ASN A 129 -14.31 -6.74 7.54
C ASN A 129 -12.92 -6.84 6.94
N ILE A 130 -12.19 -5.72 6.99
CA ILE A 130 -10.79 -5.60 6.58
C ILE A 130 -9.98 -5.37 7.83
N GLY A 131 -9.20 -6.38 8.23
CA GLY A 131 -8.35 -6.34 9.42
C GLY A 131 -7.26 -5.26 9.37
N ASP A 132 -6.49 -5.18 10.44
CA ASP A 132 -5.47 -4.13 10.60
C ASP A 132 -4.35 -4.24 9.55
N LYS A 133 -3.87 -3.10 9.08
CA LYS A 133 -2.70 -2.97 8.19
C LYS A 133 -2.82 -3.81 6.92
N CYS A 134 -4.03 -3.99 6.42
CA CYS A 134 -4.27 -4.64 5.14
C CYS A 134 -4.02 -3.65 3.98
N VAL A 135 -3.51 -4.16 2.87
CA VAL A 135 -3.26 -3.35 1.68
C VAL A 135 -4.08 -3.91 0.52
N LEU A 136 -5.03 -3.13 0.03
CA LEU A 136 -5.86 -3.46 -1.12
C LEU A 136 -5.48 -2.55 -2.27
N HIS A 137 -5.14 -3.15 -3.41
CA HIS A 137 -4.72 -2.40 -4.58
C HIS A 137 -5.31 -3.01 -5.85
N ALA A 138 -5.83 -2.17 -6.73
CA ALA A 138 -6.32 -2.62 -8.03
C ALA A 138 -5.26 -2.35 -9.11
N ALA A 139 -4.81 -3.37 -9.84
CA ALA A 139 -4.00 -3.24 -11.03
C ALA A 139 -4.79 -2.63 -12.19
N ALA A 140 -4.12 -2.02 -13.17
CA ALA A 140 -4.79 -1.42 -14.34
C ALA A 140 -5.39 -2.47 -15.28
N SER A 141 -4.68 -3.59 -15.45
CA SER A 141 -5.08 -4.71 -16.28
C SER A 141 -4.56 -5.98 -15.62
N SER A 142 -5.32 -7.06 -15.71
CA SER A 142 -4.90 -8.35 -15.21
C SER A 142 -4.09 -9.07 -16.28
N PRO A 143 -2.93 -9.67 -15.96
CA PRO A 143 -2.17 -10.49 -16.90
C PRO A 143 -2.96 -11.71 -17.39
N THR A 144 -4.02 -12.10 -16.66
CA THR A 144 -4.89 -13.24 -17.01
C THR A 144 -6.09 -12.85 -17.89
N GLY A 145 -6.27 -11.57 -18.20
CA GLY A 145 -7.43 -11.07 -18.97
C GLY A 145 -8.74 -10.99 -18.19
N LEU A 146 -8.73 -11.38 -16.90
CA LEU A 146 -9.86 -11.20 -15.99
C LEU A 146 -10.02 -9.73 -15.56
N SER A 147 -11.18 -9.38 -15.00
CA SER A 147 -11.40 -8.04 -14.44
C SER A 147 -10.32 -7.74 -13.39
N ALA A 148 -9.68 -6.57 -13.52
CA ALA A 148 -8.63 -6.14 -12.61
C ALA A 148 -9.18 -5.33 -11.42
N GLU A 149 -10.48 -5.42 -11.16
CA GLU A 149 -11.12 -4.88 -9.97
C GLU A 149 -10.87 -5.75 -8.75
N THR A 150 -10.97 -5.15 -7.56
CA THR A 150 -10.97 -5.91 -6.30
C THR A 150 -12.39 -5.90 -5.75
N GLN A 151 -13.04 -7.05 -5.77
CA GLN A 151 -14.41 -7.21 -5.28
C GLN A 151 -14.39 -8.12 -4.07
N ILE A 152 -14.89 -7.61 -2.95
CA ILE A 152 -15.08 -8.35 -1.72
C ILE A 152 -16.59 -8.52 -1.54
N GLY A 153 -17.04 -9.77 -1.46
CA GLY A 153 -18.43 -10.14 -1.24
C GLY A 153 -18.94 -9.77 0.15
N LYS A 154 -20.04 -10.41 0.55
CA LYS A 154 -20.72 -10.20 1.83
C LYS A 154 -20.16 -11.11 2.90
N TYR A 155 -20.16 -10.67 4.16
CA TYR A 155 -19.69 -11.47 5.31
C TYR A 155 -18.27 -12.02 5.14
N VAL A 156 -17.41 -11.31 4.41
CA VAL A 156 -16.03 -11.70 4.21
C VAL A 156 -15.19 -11.18 5.36
N THR A 157 -14.37 -12.06 5.92
CA THR A 157 -13.44 -11.71 6.99
C THR A 157 -12.00 -11.71 6.48
N ILE A 158 -11.37 -10.53 6.40
CA ILE A 158 -9.97 -10.41 5.95
C ILE A 158 -9.06 -10.22 7.17
N GLY A 159 -8.20 -11.19 7.42
CA GLY A 159 -7.26 -11.16 8.52
C GLY A 159 -6.18 -10.08 8.37
N ASN A 160 -5.64 -9.65 9.51
CA ASN A 160 -4.65 -8.59 9.62
C ASN A 160 -3.42 -8.82 8.73
N PHE A 161 -2.81 -7.73 8.26
CA PHE A 161 -1.61 -7.72 7.40
C PHE A 161 -1.78 -8.44 6.05
N SER A 162 -3.02 -8.59 5.57
CA SER A 162 -3.27 -9.22 4.28
C SER A 162 -3.08 -8.23 3.14
N THR A 163 -2.53 -8.70 2.03
CA THR A 163 -2.36 -7.93 0.80
C THR A 163 -3.24 -8.51 -0.29
N LEU A 164 -4.16 -7.72 -0.81
CA LEU A 164 -5.08 -8.10 -1.87
C LEU A 164 -4.79 -7.28 -3.11
N ARG A 165 -4.70 -7.96 -4.25
CA ARG A 165 -4.43 -7.31 -5.52
C ARG A 165 -5.34 -7.83 -6.62
N SER A 166 -6.26 -7.00 -7.10
CA SER A 166 -7.19 -7.32 -8.22
C SER A 166 -7.78 -8.72 -8.12
N CYS A 167 -8.40 -9.03 -6.98
CA CYS A 167 -8.99 -10.33 -6.71
C CYS A 167 -10.50 -10.21 -6.50
N THR A 168 -11.21 -11.28 -6.85
CA THR A 168 -12.63 -11.43 -6.53
C THR A 168 -12.75 -12.44 -5.40
N ILE A 169 -13.33 -11.99 -4.30
CA ILE A 169 -13.65 -12.81 -3.14
C ILE A 169 -15.17 -12.83 -3.04
N GLU A 170 -15.76 -14.01 -3.13
CA GLU A 170 -17.20 -14.21 -3.03
C GLU A 170 -17.69 -14.06 -1.58
N ASP A 171 -18.96 -14.36 -1.37
CA ASP A 171 -19.63 -14.21 -0.07
C ASP A 171 -19.13 -15.26 0.94
N GLU A 172 -19.17 -14.92 2.22
CA GLU A 172 -18.87 -15.82 3.34
C GLU A 172 -17.50 -16.49 3.23
N VAL A 173 -16.46 -15.71 2.95
CA VAL A 173 -15.07 -16.18 2.88
C VAL A 173 -14.28 -15.72 4.09
N VAL A 174 -13.41 -16.59 4.60
CA VAL A 174 -12.46 -16.23 5.66
C VAL A 174 -11.04 -16.25 5.11
N ILE A 175 -10.39 -15.09 5.11
CA ILE A 175 -9.00 -14.94 4.75
C ILE A 175 -8.19 -14.81 6.04
N GLY A 176 -7.27 -15.73 6.27
CA GLY A 176 -6.38 -15.73 7.42
C GLY A 176 -5.48 -14.49 7.47
N GLN A 177 -4.74 -14.37 8.57
CA GLN A 177 -3.78 -13.27 8.75
C GLN A 177 -2.58 -13.42 7.81
N ARG A 178 -1.99 -12.30 7.39
CA ARG A 178 -0.78 -12.25 6.54
C ARG A 178 -0.93 -13.00 5.21
N CYS A 179 -2.13 -13.03 4.66
CA CYS A 179 -2.38 -13.65 3.37
C CYS A 179 -2.01 -12.71 2.23
N VAL A 180 -1.53 -13.26 1.12
CA VAL A 180 -1.24 -12.49 -0.10
C VAL A 180 -2.06 -13.09 -1.24
N ILE A 181 -2.96 -12.30 -1.79
CA ILE A 181 -3.84 -12.71 -2.88
C ILE A 181 -3.50 -11.90 -4.13
N MET A 182 -3.12 -12.59 -5.19
CA MET A 182 -2.61 -12.01 -6.42
C MET A 182 -3.69 -11.85 -7.49
N GLU A 183 -3.33 -11.12 -8.55
CA GLU A 183 -4.22 -10.66 -9.62
C GLU A 183 -5.00 -11.81 -10.28
N GLY A 184 -6.30 -11.59 -10.48
CA GLY A 184 -7.19 -12.52 -11.16
C GLY A 184 -7.50 -13.80 -10.38
N SER A 185 -7.14 -13.88 -9.10
CA SER A 185 -7.58 -15.00 -8.26
C SER A 185 -9.06 -14.85 -7.92
N LEU A 186 -9.78 -15.98 -7.93
CA LEU A 186 -11.16 -16.08 -7.48
C LEU A 186 -11.20 -16.95 -6.23
N VAL A 187 -11.68 -16.40 -5.12
CA VAL A 187 -11.94 -17.15 -3.89
C VAL A 187 -13.45 -17.32 -3.78
N GLU A 188 -13.89 -18.56 -3.91
CA GLU A 188 -15.32 -18.87 -3.90
C GLU A 188 -15.93 -18.93 -2.50
N THR A 189 -17.25 -18.99 -2.50
CA THR A 189 -18.11 -18.99 -1.32
C THR A 189 -17.70 -20.07 -0.32
N HIS A 190 -17.70 -19.73 0.98
CA HIS A 190 -17.31 -20.62 2.09
C HIS A 190 -15.86 -21.14 2.06
N ALA A 191 -14.98 -20.59 1.22
CA ALA A 191 -13.58 -20.94 1.26
C ALA A 191 -12.87 -20.32 2.49
N ILE A 192 -11.88 -21.03 3.00
CA ILE A 192 -11.06 -20.57 4.14
C ILE A 192 -9.58 -20.61 3.73
N LEU A 193 -8.91 -19.46 3.82
CA LEU A 193 -7.46 -19.38 3.71
C LEU A 193 -6.82 -19.37 5.09
N GLU A 194 -5.91 -20.31 5.34
CA GLU A 194 -5.12 -20.28 6.57
C GLU A 194 -4.13 -19.11 6.59
N ALA A 195 -3.64 -18.78 7.78
CA ALA A 195 -2.68 -17.69 7.95
C ALA A 195 -1.39 -17.91 7.13
N GLY A 196 -0.90 -16.84 6.50
CA GLY A 196 0.32 -16.88 5.69
C GLY A 196 0.15 -17.50 4.30
N SER A 197 -1.09 -17.73 3.85
CA SER A 197 -1.37 -18.29 2.54
C SER A 197 -1.07 -17.30 1.41
N VAL A 198 -0.42 -17.79 0.35
CA VAL A 198 -0.11 -16.98 -0.84
C VAL A 198 -0.79 -17.58 -2.06
N VAL A 199 -1.82 -16.91 -2.55
CA VAL A 199 -2.59 -17.33 -3.72
C VAL A 199 -1.93 -16.78 -4.98
N PRO A 200 -1.45 -17.65 -5.89
CA PRO A 200 -0.82 -17.21 -7.13
C PRO A 200 -1.84 -16.57 -8.09
N PRO A 201 -1.38 -15.75 -9.06
CA PRO A 201 -2.28 -15.05 -9.97
C PRO A 201 -3.10 -16.04 -10.82
N GLY A 202 -4.37 -15.72 -11.06
CA GLY A 202 -5.29 -16.55 -11.84
C GLY A 202 -5.76 -17.84 -11.15
N ARG A 203 -5.40 -18.06 -9.87
CA ARG A 203 -5.81 -19.26 -9.15
C ARG A 203 -7.26 -19.12 -8.67
N ARG A 204 -8.07 -20.13 -8.98
CA ARG A 204 -9.41 -20.31 -8.41
C ARG A 204 -9.31 -21.23 -7.19
N ILE A 205 -9.88 -20.79 -6.07
CA ILE A 205 -10.06 -21.58 -4.86
C ILE A 205 -11.53 -22.01 -4.83
N PRO A 206 -11.81 -23.31 -4.94
CA PRO A 206 -13.17 -23.83 -4.94
C PRO A 206 -13.91 -23.58 -3.64
N SER A 207 -15.24 -23.59 -3.75
CA SER A 207 -16.17 -23.38 -2.65
C SER A 207 -16.00 -24.44 -1.56
N GLY A 208 -16.04 -24.03 -0.28
CA GLY A 208 -15.98 -24.95 0.85
C GLY A 208 -14.64 -25.68 1.03
N GLU A 209 -13.55 -25.16 0.47
CA GLU A 209 -12.20 -25.72 0.65
C GLU A 209 -11.33 -24.87 1.59
N VAL A 210 -10.47 -25.55 2.35
CA VAL A 210 -9.41 -24.92 3.16
C VAL A 210 -8.09 -24.99 2.41
N TRP A 211 -7.45 -23.84 2.22
CA TRP A 211 -6.16 -23.73 1.55
C TRP A 211 -5.11 -23.11 2.47
N ALA A 212 -3.89 -23.61 2.37
CA ALA A 212 -2.76 -23.15 3.19
C ALA A 212 -1.44 -23.11 2.41
N GLY A 213 -0.51 -22.29 2.89
CA GLY A 213 0.90 -22.29 2.48
C GLY A 213 1.27 -21.31 1.37
N ASN A 214 2.55 -21.34 0.98
CA ASN A 214 3.13 -20.48 -0.04
C ASN A 214 3.96 -21.33 -1.03
N PRO A 215 3.44 -21.63 -2.25
CA PRO A 215 2.12 -21.24 -2.77
C PRO A 215 0.97 -22.01 -2.08
N ALA A 216 -0.22 -21.41 -2.07
CA ALA A 216 -1.41 -21.98 -1.45
C ALA A 216 -1.79 -23.33 -2.11
N ARG A 217 -2.05 -24.33 -1.28
CA ARG A 217 -2.49 -25.67 -1.68
C ARG A 217 -3.71 -26.07 -0.88
N PHE A 218 -4.53 -26.91 -1.50
CA PHE A 218 -5.63 -27.58 -0.82
C PHE A 218 -5.11 -28.39 0.36
N VAL A 219 -5.78 -28.25 1.51
CA VAL A 219 -5.48 -29.00 2.73
C VAL A 219 -6.60 -30.00 3.01
N ARG A 220 -7.84 -29.50 3.06
CA ARG A 220 -9.05 -30.27 3.39
C ARG A 220 -10.30 -29.51 2.99
N GLU A 221 -11.44 -30.19 3.06
CA GLU A 221 -12.75 -29.56 2.98
C GLU A 221 -13.12 -28.88 4.30
N VAL A 222 -13.95 -27.84 4.22
CA VAL A 222 -14.48 -27.09 5.37
C VAL A 222 -15.61 -27.90 6.01
N SER A 223 -15.63 -27.95 7.35
CA SER A 223 -16.71 -28.66 8.05
C SER A 223 -18.00 -27.84 8.07
N TYR A 224 -19.15 -28.49 8.22
CA TYR A 224 -20.44 -27.79 8.29
C TYR A 224 -20.50 -26.77 9.44
N ASP A 225 -19.89 -27.11 10.58
CA ASP A 225 -19.82 -26.23 11.76
C ASP A 225 -18.98 -24.97 11.47
N GLU A 226 -17.90 -25.12 10.70
CA GLU A 226 -17.05 -24.00 10.25
C GLU A 226 -17.82 -23.09 9.30
N ILE A 227 -18.52 -23.64 8.29
CA ILE A 227 -19.36 -22.87 7.36
C ILE A 227 -20.39 -22.03 8.13
N ALA A 228 -21.09 -22.64 9.09
CA ALA A 228 -22.07 -21.94 9.92
C ALA A 228 -21.43 -20.90 10.88
N ALA A 229 -20.12 -20.97 11.13
CA ALA A 229 -19.40 -20.02 11.98
C ALA A 229 -18.91 -18.77 11.22
N ILE A 230 -18.76 -18.83 9.89
CA ILE A 230 -18.26 -17.71 9.08
C ILE A 230 -19.10 -16.43 9.24
N PRO A 231 -20.44 -16.43 9.04
CA PRO A 231 -21.23 -15.22 9.19
C PRO A 231 -21.23 -14.71 10.63
N ARG A 232 -21.25 -15.62 11.62
CA ARG A 232 -21.17 -15.28 13.05
C ARG A 232 -19.86 -14.56 13.39
N LEU A 233 -18.75 -14.98 12.78
CA LEU A 233 -17.46 -14.31 12.94
C LEU A 233 -17.51 -12.88 12.38
N ALA A 234 -18.07 -12.70 11.18
CA ALA A 234 -18.19 -11.38 10.56
C ALA A 234 -19.08 -10.44 11.39
N GLU A 235 -20.20 -10.93 11.91
CA GLU A 235 -21.10 -10.18 12.80
C GLU A 235 -20.43 -9.82 14.12
N GLY A 236 -19.71 -10.74 14.76
CA GLY A 236 -18.98 -10.46 16.00
C GLY A 236 -17.91 -9.38 15.83
N ILE A 237 -17.23 -9.34 14.68
CA ILE A 237 -16.28 -8.28 14.34
C ILE A 237 -16.99 -6.95 14.10
N ARG A 238 -18.16 -6.97 13.46
CA ARG A 238 -19.00 -5.79 13.27
C ARG A 238 -19.43 -5.17 14.61
N GLU A 239 -19.84 -5.97 15.59
CA GLU A 239 -20.22 -5.46 16.92
C GLU A 239 -19.05 -4.70 17.60
N ILE A 240 -17.83 -5.24 17.48
CA ILE A 240 -16.62 -4.56 17.96
C ILE A 240 -16.39 -3.26 17.19
N ALA A 241 -16.57 -3.28 15.87
CA ALA A 241 -16.45 -2.09 15.03
C ALA A 241 -17.49 -1.01 15.39
N GLU A 242 -18.71 -1.39 15.76
CA GLU A 242 -19.74 -0.48 16.26
C GLU A 242 -19.34 0.15 17.59
N SER A 243 -18.75 -0.62 18.51
CA SER A 243 -18.18 -0.06 19.75
C SER A 243 -17.09 0.96 19.46
N HIS A 244 -16.23 0.72 18.47
CA HIS A 244 -15.23 1.71 18.05
C HIS A 244 -15.87 2.93 17.40
N MET A 245 -16.88 2.73 16.55
CA MET A 245 -17.62 3.82 15.90
C MET A 245 -18.26 4.75 16.93
N GLY A 246 -18.79 4.20 18.03
CA GLY A 246 -19.39 4.97 19.13
C GLY A 246 -18.41 5.92 19.84
N GLU A 247 -17.11 5.68 19.77
CA GLU A 247 -16.08 6.57 20.32
C GLU A 247 -15.79 7.78 19.42
N PHE A 248 -16.22 7.75 18.14
CA PHE A 248 -15.95 8.81 17.18
C PHE A 248 -17.16 9.72 16.97
N LEU A 249 -16.92 11.03 17.07
CA LEU A 249 -17.88 12.06 16.65
C LEU A 249 -17.74 12.35 15.15
N PRO A 250 -18.80 12.82 14.46
CA PRO A 250 -18.74 13.15 13.03
C PRO A 250 -17.71 14.22 12.66
N PHE A 251 -17.47 15.17 13.56
CA PHE A 251 -16.47 16.24 13.36
C PHE A 251 -15.40 16.16 14.43
N SER A 252 -14.14 16.27 14.01
CA SER A 252 -13.00 16.31 14.92
C SER A 252 -12.79 17.72 15.51
N THR A 253 -12.20 17.79 16.70
CA THR A 253 -11.82 19.05 17.36
C THR A 253 -10.46 19.60 16.90
N ALA A 254 -9.80 18.95 15.94
CA ALA A 254 -8.46 19.29 15.48
C ALA A 254 -8.33 20.72 14.91
N TYR A 255 -9.42 21.29 14.40
CA TYR A 255 -9.43 22.67 13.90
C TYR A 255 -9.11 23.70 14.99
N LEU A 256 -9.51 23.46 16.25
CA LEU A 256 -9.23 24.36 17.38
C LEU A 256 -7.72 24.44 17.66
N GLU A 257 -7.02 23.32 17.53
CA GLU A 257 -5.56 23.28 17.69
C GLU A 257 -4.86 24.01 16.53
N VAL A 258 -5.35 23.84 15.30
CA VAL A 258 -4.84 24.60 14.14
C VAL A 258 -5.06 26.10 14.32
N GLU A 259 -6.20 26.53 14.86
CA GLU A 259 -6.46 27.94 15.17
C GLU A 259 -5.53 28.49 16.24
N LYS A 260 -5.28 27.73 17.32
CA LYS A 260 -4.30 28.11 18.35
C LYS A 260 -2.90 28.25 17.75
N LEU A 261 -2.46 27.27 16.95
CA LEU A 261 -1.17 27.30 16.26
C LEU A 261 -1.03 28.52 15.34
N LYS A 262 -2.08 28.86 14.58
CA LYS A 262 -2.12 30.05 13.73
C LYS A 262 -2.04 31.35 14.53
N LYS A 263 -2.74 31.44 15.66
CA LYS A 263 -2.67 32.62 16.55
C LYS A 263 -1.27 32.79 17.13
N THR A 264 -0.66 31.72 17.64
CA THR A 264 0.70 31.78 18.20
C THR A 264 1.75 32.14 17.14
N SER A 265 1.65 31.59 15.93
CA SER A 265 2.59 31.90 14.84
C SER A 265 2.41 33.31 14.27
N ALA A 266 1.17 33.81 14.15
CA ALA A 266 0.89 35.18 13.71
C ALA A 266 1.33 36.24 14.72
N LEU A 267 1.39 35.91 16.01
CA LEU A 267 1.92 36.78 17.06
C LEU A 267 3.46 36.76 17.14
N ALA A 268 4.11 35.77 16.51
CA ALA A 268 5.56 35.60 16.50
C ALA A 268 6.24 36.14 15.22
N ALA A 269 5.47 36.64 14.25
CA ALA A 269 5.91 37.25 13.00
C ALA A 269 5.78 38.78 13.05
#